data_AF-V2TUJ7-F1
#
_entry.id   AF-V2TUJ7-F1
#
_cell.length_a   1.000
_cell.length_b   1.000
_cell.length_c   1.000
_cell.angle_alpha   90.00
_cell.angle_beta   90.00
_cell.angle_gamma   90.00
#
_symmetry.space_group_name_H-M   'P 1'
#
loop_
_entity.id
_entity.type
_entity.pdbx_description
1 polymer ?
#
loop_
_entity_poly.entity_id
_entity_poly.type
_entity_poly.pdbx_seq_one_letter_code
_entity_poly.pdbx_strand_id
1 'polypeptide(L)'
;MKIREAFTYLIKNYKHLSENEESIIGMEYIPKASDGEFQIFSLGLDEDGLEEGNYFIAIHFSAGNIGAFDGVDDSFSGDYAEIEDIINEIPEVEQINFNIYPLEYAPFGVISEYALTEIFPELPNPDNETDFDIPKFRKEAIDLIKQVNKPQLYH
;
A
#
# COMPACT_ATOMS: atom_id res chain seq x y z
N MET A 1 -0.41 -9.41 7.02
CA MET A 1 -0.56 -10.53 6.06
C MET A 1 0.63 -10.50 5.12
N LYS A 2 1.18 -11.65 4.72
CA LYS A 2 2.11 -11.69 3.57
C LYS A 2 1.35 -11.56 2.25
N ILE A 3 2.03 -11.20 1.16
CA ILE A 3 1.36 -10.89 -0.12
C ILE A 3 0.39 -11.99 -0.59
N ARG A 4 0.77 -13.26 -0.49
CA ARG A 4 -0.10 -14.40 -0.84
C ARG A 4 -1.34 -14.50 0.04
N GLU A 5 -1.17 -14.29 1.35
CA GLU A 5 -2.27 -14.27 2.30
C GLU A 5 -3.20 -13.08 2.04
N ALA A 6 -2.62 -11.93 1.70
CA ALA A 6 -3.33 -10.71 1.39
C ALA A 6 -4.19 -10.87 0.13
N PHE A 7 -3.68 -11.50 -0.93
CA PHE A 7 -4.48 -11.87 -2.11
C PHE A 7 -5.61 -12.83 -1.78
N THR A 8 -5.29 -13.89 -1.05
CA THR A 8 -6.29 -14.87 -0.63
C THR A 8 -7.39 -14.20 0.19
N TYR A 9 -7.02 -13.24 1.04
CA TYR A 9 -7.96 -12.46 1.83
C TYR A 9 -8.81 -11.52 0.96
N LEU A 10 -8.18 -10.76 0.05
CA LEU A 10 -8.85 -9.87 -0.88
C LEU A 10 -9.98 -10.59 -1.62
N ILE A 11 -9.66 -11.72 -2.25
CA ILE A 11 -10.62 -12.48 -3.07
C ILE A 11 -11.77 -13.03 -2.22
N LYS A 12 -11.48 -13.51 -1.01
CA LYS A 12 -12.51 -14.11 -0.14
C LYS A 12 -13.41 -13.06 0.52
N ASN A 13 -12.92 -11.84 0.70
CA ASN A 13 -13.59 -10.81 1.49
C ASN A 13 -13.89 -9.53 0.69
N TYR A 14 -13.77 -9.56 -0.64
CA TYR A 14 -13.87 -8.36 -1.47
C TYR A 14 -15.18 -7.57 -1.25
N LYS A 15 -16.33 -8.26 -1.12
CA LYS A 15 -17.63 -7.60 -0.85
C LYS A 15 -17.59 -6.85 0.47
N HIS A 16 -17.04 -7.48 1.50
CA HIS A 16 -16.90 -6.87 2.81
C HIS A 16 -15.98 -5.65 2.74
N LEU A 17 -14.82 -5.77 2.09
CA LEU A 17 -13.88 -4.66 1.92
C LEU A 17 -14.52 -3.49 1.18
N SER A 18 -15.21 -3.75 0.08
CA SER A 18 -15.91 -2.73 -0.70
C SER A 18 -17.06 -2.07 0.07
N GLU A 19 -17.89 -2.86 0.77
CA GLU A 19 -19.02 -2.33 1.56
C GLU A 19 -18.57 -1.50 2.77
N ASN A 20 -17.36 -1.72 3.28
CA ASN A 20 -16.81 -1.02 4.44
C ASN A 20 -15.75 0.03 4.07
N GLU A 21 -15.56 0.32 2.78
CA GLU A 21 -14.57 1.29 2.30
C GLU A 21 -13.17 0.96 2.86
N GLU A 22 -12.76 -0.30 2.72
CA GLU A 22 -11.49 -0.82 3.24
C GLU A 22 -10.53 -1.22 2.12
N SER A 23 -9.26 -0.86 2.28
CA SER A 23 -8.19 -1.17 1.34
C SER A 23 -7.10 -2.03 2.00
N ILE A 24 -6.52 -2.96 1.23
CA ILE A 24 -5.39 -3.79 1.67
C ILE A 24 -4.09 -3.14 1.19
N ILE A 25 -3.30 -2.62 2.13
CA ILE A 25 -2.10 -1.84 1.85
C ILE A 25 -0.87 -2.47 2.53
N GLY A 26 0.19 -2.64 1.74
CA GLY A 26 1.54 -2.95 2.19
C GLY A 26 2.43 -1.71 2.07
N MET A 27 3.36 -1.51 2.99
CA MET A 27 4.28 -0.38 2.94
C MET A 27 5.68 -0.81 3.35
N GLU A 28 6.71 -0.15 2.83
CA GLU A 28 8.07 -0.32 3.29
C GLU A 28 8.86 0.99 3.27
N TYR A 29 9.83 1.08 4.18
CA TYR A 29 10.84 2.13 4.17
C TYR A 29 12.18 1.52 3.77
N ILE A 30 12.67 1.87 2.57
CA ILE A 30 13.94 1.38 2.03
C ILE A 30 14.89 2.57 1.91
N PRO A 31 15.79 2.77 2.89
CA PRO A 31 16.71 3.90 2.84
C PRO A 31 17.59 3.80 1.59
N LYS A 32 17.54 4.82 0.73
CA LYS A 32 18.29 4.94 -0.53
C LYS A 32 17.80 4.09 -1.70
N ALA A 33 16.54 3.62 -1.69
CA ALA A 33 15.93 3.09 -2.90
C ALA A 33 15.95 4.16 -4.01
N SER A 34 16.16 3.73 -5.26
CA SER A 34 16.25 4.63 -6.41
C SER A 34 14.92 5.32 -6.71
N ASP A 35 13.82 4.61 -6.45
CA ASP A 35 12.48 4.99 -6.88
C ASP A 35 11.70 5.72 -5.78
N GLY A 36 12.32 5.90 -4.61
CA GLY A 36 11.73 6.53 -3.43
C GLY A 36 12.00 5.74 -2.16
N GLU A 37 12.35 6.43 -1.07
CA GLU A 37 12.63 5.79 0.22
C GLU A 37 11.38 5.21 0.90
N PHE A 38 10.17 5.64 0.48
CA PHE A 38 8.89 5.07 0.90
C PHE A 38 8.21 4.39 -0.28
N GLN A 39 7.73 3.17 -0.05
CA GLN A 39 7.02 2.35 -1.02
C GLN A 39 5.66 1.94 -0.46
N ILE A 40 4.61 2.04 -1.26
CA ILE A 40 3.22 1.73 -0.91
C ILE A 40 2.67 0.81 -1.99
N PHE A 41 2.10 -0.32 -1.56
CA PHE A 41 1.44 -1.31 -2.40
C PHE A 41 -0.01 -1.40 -2.00
N SER A 42 -0.95 -1.30 -2.95
CA SER A 42 -2.36 -1.57 -2.71
C SER A 42 -2.81 -2.73 -3.58
N LEU A 43 -3.63 -3.61 -3.00
CA LEU A 43 -4.24 -4.73 -3.72
C LEU A 43 -5.67 -4.35 -4.10
N GLY A 44 -5.98 -4.44 -5.39
CA GLY A 44 -7.28 -4.17 -5.97
C GLY A 44 -7.87 -5.40 -6.65
N LEU A 45 -9.20 -5.46 -6.69
CA LEU A 45 -9.97 -6.47 -7.41
C LEU A 45 -11.04 -5.75 -8.22
N ASP A 46 -11.06 -6.01 -9.52
CA ASP A 46 -12.05 -5.46 -10.45
C ASP A 46 -12.99 -6.58 -10.93
N GLU A 47 -14.30 -6.30 -10.80
CA GLU A 47 -15.40 -7.18 -11.19
C GLU A 47 -15.94 -6.88 -12.60
N ASP A 48 -15.63 -5.71 -13.18
CA ASP A 48 -16.35 -5.16 -14.35
C ASP A 48 -16.07 -5.89 -15.68
N GLY A 49 -15.32 -6.99 -15.68
CA GLY A 49 -14.81 -7.62 -16.90
C GLY A 49 -15.16 -9.10 -17.13
N LEU A 50 -15.67 -9.85 -16.15
CA LEU A 50 -15.45 -11.31 -16.17
C LEU A 50 -16.64 -12.15 -15.65
N GLU A 51 -16.95 -13.23 -16.38
CA GLU A 51 -18.01 -14.21 -16.07
C GLU A 51 -17.79 -14.91 -14.70
N GLU A 52 -18.84 -15.53 -14.14
CA GLU A 52 -18.84 -16.21 -12.83
C GLU A 52 -17.53 -16.97 -12.54
N GLY A 53 -16.73 -16.43 -11.61
CA GLY A 53 -15.52 -17.06 -11.08
C GLY A 53 -14.19 -16.50 -11.60
N ASN A 54 -14.21 -15.53 -12.51
CA ASN A 54 -13.03 -14.84 -13.00
C ASN A 54 -12.96 -13.42 -12.41
N TYR A 55 -11.82 -13.07 -11.80
CA TYR A 55 -11.56 -11.74 -11.23
C TYR A 55 -10.32 -11.17 -11.88
N PHE A 56 -10.33 -9.86 -12.10
CA PHE A 56 -9.15 -9.12 -12.51
C PHE A 56 -8.47 -8.61 -11.24
N ILE A 57 -7.21 -8.98 -11.05
CA ILE A 57 -6.44 -8.57 -9.88
C ILE A 57 -5.46 -7.51 -10.32
N ALA A 58 -5.41 -6.42 -9.56
CA ALA A 58 -4.47 -5.34 -9.77
C ALA A 58 -3.64 -5.09 -8.51
N ILE A 59 -2.39 -4.69 -8.71
CA ILE A 59 -1.51 -4.21 -7.67
C ILE A 59 -1.02 -2.86 -8.12
N HIS A 60 -1.30 -1.87 -7.29
CA HIS A 60 -0.81 -0.52 -7.50
C HIS A 60 0.40 -0.30 -6.61
N PHE A 61 1.48 0.16 -7.21
CA PHE A 61 2.73 0.50 -6.54
C PHE A 61 2.95 2.00 -6.65
N SER A 62 3.22 2.65 -5.53
CA SER A 62 3.72 4.01 -5.51
C SER A 62 4.96 4.12 -4.63
N ALA A 63 5.93 4.89 -5.09
CA ALA A 63 7.12 5.21 -4.33
C ALA A 63 7.46 6.70 -4.40
N GLY A 64 8.09 7.21 -3.36
CA GLY A 64 8.53 8.59 -3.31
C GLY A 64 9.44 8.91 -2.14
N ASN A 65 9.92 10.14 -2.11
CA ASN A 65 10.72 10.66 -1.02
C ASN A 65 9.95 11.75 -0.29
N ILE A 66 9.98 11.74 1.05
CA ILE A 66 9.42 12.84 1.83
C ILE A 66 10.22 14.10 1.54
N GLY A 67 9.53 15.20 1.25
CA GLY A 67 10.04 16.50 0.86
C GLY A 67 10.29 16.62 -0.64
N ALA A 68 9.86 15.65 -1.44
CA ALA A 68 10.03 15.63 -2.88
C ALA A 68 8.66 15.62 -3.59
N PHE A 69 8.61 16.27 -4.75
CA PHE A 69 7.38 16.33 -5.58
C PHE A 69 7.33 15.23 -6.64
N ASP A 70 8.44 14.51 -6.81
CA ASP A 70 8.58 13.39 -7.72
C ASP A 70 8.40 12.06 -7.01
N GLY A 71 7.81 11.11 -7.74
CA GLY A 71 7.57 9.76 -7.29
C GLY A 71 7.39 8.82 -8.48
N VAL A 72 7.31 7.54 -8.18
CA VAL A 72 7.00 6.48 -9.13
C VAL A 72 5.58 6.00 -8.83
N ASP A 73 4.83 5.72 -9.90
CA ASP A 73 3.52 5.08 -9.85
C ASP A 73 3.50 4.02 -10.96
N ASP A 74 3.17 2.79 -10.59
CA ASP A 74 3.12 1.64 -11.49
C ASP A 74 1.95 0.73 -11.11
N SER A 75 1.47 -0.06 -12.07
CA SER A 75 0.36 -0.98 -11.87
C SER A 75 0.62 -2.31 -12.57
N PHE A 76 0.52 -3.39 -11.81
CA PHE A 76 0.64 -4.76 -12.29
C PHE A 76 -0.73 -5.42 -12.22
N SER A 77 -1.13 -6.14 -13.26
CA SER A 77 -2.46 -6.71 -13.31
C SER A 77 -2.56 -7.95 -14.17
N GLY A 78 -3.42 -8.88 -13.79
CA GLY A 78 -3.64 -10.11 -14.54
C GLY A 78 -4.89 -10.86 -14.10
N ASP A 79 -5.22 -11.89 -14.87
CA ASP A 79 -6.31 -12.80 -14.55
C ASP A 79 -5.90 -13.73 -13.40
N TYR A 80 -6.86 -14.08 -12.53
CA TYR A 80 -6.66 -14.95 -11.36
C TYR A 80 -6.05 -16.35 -11.67
N ALA A 81 -5.98 -16.77 -12.93
CA ALA A 81 -5.43 -18.07 -13.31
C ALA A 81 -4.03 -18.31 -12.70
N GLU A 82 -3.22 -17.25 -12.54
CA GLU A 82 -1.86 -17.35 -12.03
C GLU A 82 -1.50 -16.14 -11.13
N ILE A 83 -2.03 -16.05 -9.89
CA ILE A 83 -1.56 -15.05 -8.88
C ILE A 83 -0.04 -14.98 -8.80
N GLU A 84 0.61 -16.14 -8.94
CA GLU A 84 2.07 -16.25 -8.91
C GLU A 84 2.73 -15.45 -10.03
N ASP A 85 2.12 -15.32 -11.21
CA ASP A 85 2.65 -14.50 -12.29
C ASP A 85 2.68 -13.02 -11.90
N ILE A 86 1.58 -12.51 -11.32
CA ILE A 86 1.52 -11.13 -10.85
C ILE A 86 2.52 -10.90 -9.70
N ILE A 87 2.62 -11.84 -8.75
CA ILE A 87 3.60 -11.73 -7.65
C ILE A 87 5.04 -11.70 -8.18
N ASN A 88 5.36 -12.53 -9.19
CA ASN A 88 6.69 -12.61 -9.78
C ASN A 88 7.07 -11.37 -10.58
N GLU A 89 6.10 -10.58 -11.05
CA GLU A 89 6.35 -9.32 -11.73
C GLU A 89 6.74 -8.19 -10.78
N ILE A 90 6.43 -8.31 -9.48
CA ILE A 90 6.75 -7.27 -8.52
C ILE A 90 8.11 -7.53 -7.86
N PRO A 91 9.09 -6.63 -8.02
CA PRO A 91 10.31 -6.72 -7.26
C PRO A 91 10.06 -6.50 -5.75
N GLU A 92 10.59 -7.40 -4.91
CA GLU A 92 10.86 -7.20 -3.47
C GLU A 92 9.68 -7.19 -2.47
N VAL A 93 8.44 -7.46 -2.90
CA VAL A 93 7.24 -7.43 -2.02
C VAL A 93 7.10 -8.56 -0.99
N GLU A 94 7.87 -9.65 -1.07
CA GLU A 94 7.71 -10.80 -0.16
C GLU A 94 7.98 -10.45 1.31
N GLN A 95 8.79 -9.41 1.56
CA GLN A 95 9.16 -9.00 2.91
C GLN A 95 8.12 -8.09 3.57
N ILE A 96 7.21 -7.53 2.78
CA ILE A 96 6.21 -6.55 3.21
C ILE A 96 5.05 -7.23 3.94
N ASN A 97 4.55 -6.57 5.00
CA ASN A 97 3.29 -6.95 5.62
C ASN A 97 2.17 -6.04 5.13
N PHE A 98 1.13 -6.68 4.58
CA PHE A 98 -0.12 -6.04 4.18
C PHE A 98 -1.09 -6.00 5.36
N ASN A 99 -1.78 -4.87 5.51
CA ASN A 99 -2.79 -4.64 6.53
C ASN A 99 -4.03 -4.02 5.89
N ILE A 100 -5.15 -4.08 6.60
CA ILE A 100 -6.43 -3.50 6.17
C ILE A 100 -6.53 -2.11 6.78
N TYR A 101 -6.86 -1.11 5.97
CA TYR A 101 -7.07 0.27 6.39
C TYR A 101 -8.46 0.75 5.94
N PRO A 102 -9.14 1.60 6.75
CA PRO A 102 -10.42 2.18 6.40
C PRO A 102 -10.22 3.33 5.38
N LEU A 103 -9.96 2.95 4.14
CA LEU A 103 -9.71 3.84 3.01
C LEU A 103 -10.54 3.36 1.82
N GLU A 104 -11.45 4.22 1.34
CA GLU A 104 -12.29 3.95 0.16
C GLU A 104 -11.41 3.73 -1.08
N TYR A 105 -10.36 4.54 -1.21
CA TYR A 105 -9.36 4.43 -2.28
C TYR A 105 -7.96 4.48 -1.67
N ALA A 106 -7.05 3.74 -2.29
CA ALA A 106 -5.65 3.83 -1.93
C ALA A 106 -5.06 5.19 -2.39
N PRO A 107 -4.20 5.83 -1.57
CA PRO A 107 -3.79 7.20 -1.78
C PRO A 107 -2.65 7.30 -2.82
N PHE A 108 -2.99 7.11 -4.08
CA PHE A 108 -2.05 7.16 -5.20
C PHE A 108 -2.07 8.50 -5.94
N GLY A 109 -1.00 8.77 -6.69
CA GLY A 109 -0.87 10.01 -7.46
C GLY A 109 -0.67 11.29 -6.61
N VAL A 110 -0.50 11.16 -5.30
CA VAL A 110 -0.23 12.27 -4.37
C VAL A 110 1.22 12.21 -3.87
N ILE A 111 1.76 13.33 -3.40
CA ILE A 111 3.07 13.32 -2.73
C ILE A 111 3.02 12.41 -1.49
N SER A 112 4.15 11.78 -1.17
CA SER A 112 4.24 10.72 -0.15
C SER A 112 3.67 11.15 1.20
N GLU A 113 3.77 12.41 1.57
CA GLU A 113 3.25 12.96 2.82
C GLU A 113 1.73 12.84 2.93
N TYR A 114 0.99 13.14 1.87
CA TYR A 114 -0.47 12.99 1.89
C TYR A 114 -0.84 11.52 1.95
N ALA A 115 -0.18 10.68 1.14
CA ALA A 115 -0.45 9.24 1.15
C ALA A 115 -0.23 8.62 2.53
N LEU A 116 0.87 8.99 3.19
CA LEU A 116 1.18 8.51 4.52
C LEU A 116 0.21 9.07 5.57
N THR A 117 -0.27 10.31 5.43
CA THR A 117 -1.22 10.91 6.38
C THR A 117 -2.63 10.32 6.24
N GLU A 118 -3.04 9.91 5.03
CA GLU A 118 -4.29 9.17 4.83
C GLU A 118 -4.23 7.80 5.52
N ILE A 119 -3.10 7.10 5.40
CA ILE A 119 -2.91 5.78 6.01
C ILE A 119 -2.69 5.88 7.54
N PHE A 120 -1.99 6.92 7.99
CA PHE A 120 -1.65 7.19 9.39
C PHE A 120 -2.13 8.59 9.79
N PRO A 121 -3.41 8.75 10.18
CA PRO A 121 -3.98 10.05 10.54
C PRO A 121 -3.33 10.71 11.76
N GLU A 122 -2.53 9.98 12.54
CA GLU A 122 -1.73 10.53 13.63
C GLU A 122 -0.51 11.35 13.16
N LEU A 123 -0.11 11.23 11.89
CA LEU A 123 1.00 12.01 11.35
C LEU A 123 0.63 13.50 11.25
N PRO A 124 1.62 14.40 11.38
CA PRO A 124 1.40 15.83 11.18
C PRO A 124 0.82 16.12 9.79
N ASN A 125 -0.24 16.94 9.73
CA ASN A 125 -0.86 17.32 8.46
C ASN A 125 0.13 18.14 7.59
N PRO A 126 0.45 17.69 6.36
CA PRO A 126 1.33 18.41 5.43
C PRO A 126 0.86 19.81 5.02
N ASP A 127 -0.45 20.10 5.07
CA ASP A 127 -1.00 21.42 4.76
C ASP A 127 -0.75 22.47 5.86
N ASN A 128 -0.36 22.04 7.06
CA ASN A 128 -0.05 22.98 8.14
C ASN A 128 1.38 23.51 7.99
N GLU A 129 1.58 24.44 7.04
CA GLU A 129 2.88 25.03 6.70
C GLU A 129 3.64 25.64 7.90
N THR A 130 2.93 26.06 8.96
CA THR A 130 3.54 26.64 10.15
C THR A 130 4.23 25.64 11.08
N ASP A 131 3.82 24.36 11.04
CA ASP A 131 4.30 23.31 11.94
C ASP A 131 4.85 22.07 11.21
N PHE A 132 4.92 22.11 9.87
CA PHE A 132 5.37 20.96 9.09
C PHE A 132 6.90 20.81 9.10
N ASP A 133 7.39 20.05 10.08
CA ASP A 133 8.78 19.66 10.22
C ASP A 133 9.03 18.33 9.48
N ILE A 134 9.59 18.42 8.27
CA ILE A 134 9.93 17.27 7.40
C ILE A 134 10.79 16.22 8.16
N PRO A 135 11.92 16.57 8.81
CA PRO A 135 12.67 15.62 9.63
C PRO A 135 11.84 14.89 10.68
N LYS A 136 10.94 15.59 11.38
CA LYS A 136 10.05 14.99 12.38
C LYS A 136 9.03 14.06 11.73
N PHE A 137 8.34 14.53 10.68
CA PHE A 137 7.36 13.75 9.94
C PHE A 137 7.98 12.45 9.39
N ARG A 138 9.15 12.56 8.74
CA ARG A 138 9.90 11.39 8.24
C ARG A 138 10.19 10.38 9.34
N LYS A 139 10.63 10.84 10.51
CA LYS A 139 10.92 9.95 11.64
C LYS A 139 9.67 9.21 12.10
N GLU A 140 8.56 9.92 12.30
CA GLU A 140 7.30 9.35 12.77
C GLU A 140 6.72 8.35 11.75
N ALA A 141 6.74 8.68 10.46
CA ALA A 141 6.31 7.79 9.39
C ALA A 141 7.13 6.48 9.34
N ILE A 142 8.47 6.59 9.46
CA ILE A 142 9.35 5.40 9.50
C ILE A 142 9.01 4.52 10.71
N ASP A 143 8.75 5.11 11.87
CA ASP A 143 8.45 4.37 13.09
C ASP A 143 7.10 3.60 12.96
N LEU A 144 6.09 4.21 12.36
CA LEU A 144 4.79 3.58 12.07
C LEU A 144 4.90 2.46 11.04
N ILE A 145 5.61 2.69 9.93
CA ILE A 145 5.85 1.66 8.91
C ILE A 145 6.60 0.46 9.52
N LYS A 146 7.62 0.71 10.34
CA LYS A 146 8.33 -0.35 11.06
C LYS A 146 7.41 -1.08 12.04
N GLN A 147 6.46 -0.40 12.66
CA GLN A 147 5.52 -1.02 13.57
C GLN A 147 4.58 -2.00 12.85
N VAL A 148 4.02 -1.61 11.71
CA VAL A 148 3.12 -2.47 10.93
C VAL A 148 3.84 -3.62 10.22
N ASN A 149 5.14 -3.47 9.96
CA ASN A 149 5.99 -4.52 9.40
C ASN A 149 6.61 -5.46 10.45
N LYS A 150 6.45 -5.22 11.75
CA LYS A 150 6.92 -6.17 12.76
C LYS A 150 6.16 -7.49 12.61
N PRO A 151 6.84 -8.64 12.69
CA PRO A 151 6.15 -9.93 12.82
C PRO A 151 5.24 -9.85 14.04
N GLN A 152 3.93 -10.04 13.85
CA GLN A 152 3.03 -10.16 14.99
C GLN A 152 3.40 -11.46 15.69
N LEU A 153 4.10 -11.35 16.81
CA LEU A 153 4.33 -12.45 17.73
C LEU A 153 2.97 -12.78 18.34
N TYR A 154 2.27 -13.74 17.76
CA TYR A 154 1.13 -14.37 18.41
C TYR A 154 1.66 -15.05 19.68
N HIS A 155 1.25 -14.54 20.85
CA HIS A 155 1.46 -15.16 22.16
C HIS A 155 0.31 -16.13 22.48
#